data_AF-A0A7Y5GHW2-F1
#
_entry.id   AF-A0A7Y5GHW2-F1
#
_cell.length_a   1.000
_cell.length_b   1.000
_cell.length_c   1.000
_cell.angle_alpha   90.00
_cell.angle_beta   90.00
_cell.angle_gamma   90.00
#
_symmetry.space_group_name_H-M   'P 1'
#
loop_
_entity.id
_entity.type
_entity.pdbx_description
1 polymer ?
#
loop_
_entity_poly.entity_id
_entity_poly.type
_entity_poly.pdbx_seq_one_letter_code
_entity_poly.pdbx_strand_id
1 'polypeptide(L)'
;MKPRRIAAFAVAALLINGQSAAAAAETPSEIAILQMKVIEGDGAIHAVSSRSTGRLVVLVTDETGKPVEAAAVSFRLPDEGPGGAFRSGLRNEILLTGPDGRASVGGIQWNDIQGPVRIRITAVKD
;
A
#
# COMPACT_ATOMS: atom_id res chain seq x y z
N MET A 1 28.32 -68.94 38.47
CA MET A 1 28.86 -67.57 38.30
C MET A 1 27.69 -66.61 38.13
N LYS A 2 27.64 -65.62 39.02
CA LYS A 2 26.78 -64.42 39.26
C LYS A 2 25.49 -64.09 38.44
N PRO A 3 24.54 -63.34 39.07
CA PRO A 3 23.10 -63.38 38.81
C PRO A 3 22.49 -62.13 38.10
N ARG A 4 21.15 -62.15 38.03
CA ARG A 4 20.16 -61.33 37.29
C ARG A 4 19.92 -59.89 37.85
N ARG A 5 19.45 -58.96 36.99
CA ARG A 5 18.30 -57.98 37.12
C ARG A 5 18.56 -56.49 36.76
N ILE A 6 17.62 -55.96 35.94
CA ILE A 6 16.91 -54.65 35.99
C ILE A 6 17.60 -53.33 35.52
N ALA A 7 16.89 -52.67 34.59
CA ALA A 7 16.68 -51.23 34.29
C ALA A 7 17.74 -50.15 34.62
N ALA A 8 17.95 -49.21 33.69
CA ALA A 8 17.39 -47.85 33.79
C ALA A 8 17.96 -46.89 32.70
N PHE A 9 17.15 -45.86 32.45
CA PHE A 9 17.29 -44.73 31.54
C PHE A 9 18.65 -44.00 31.54
N ALA A 10 19.07 -43.57 30.35
CA ALA A 10 19.68 -42.26 30.16
C ALA A 10 19.18 -41.66 28.84
N VAL A 11 18.32 -40.66 28.95
CA VAL A 11 17.89 -39.77 27.88
C VAL A 11 19.06 -38.87 27.53
N ALA A 12 19.52 -38.94 26.28
CA ALA A 12 20.37 -37.90 25.69
C ALA A 12 19.53 -37.16 24.65
N ALA A 13 19.05 -35.97 25.04
CA ALA A 13 18.44 -35.02 24.14
C ALA A 13 19.51 -34.42 23.23
N LEU A 14 19.39 -34.61 21.92
CA LEU A 14 20.14 -33.83 20.93
C LEU A 14 19.14 -33.00 20.12
N LEU A 15 19.08 -31.71 20.46
CA LEU A 15 18.32 -30.69 19.76
C LEU A 15 18.97 -30.44 18.39
N ILE A 16 18.38 -30.99 17.32
CA ILE A 16 18.64 -30.49 15.97
C ILE A 16 17.66 -29.33 15.76
N ASN A 17 18.11 -28.11 16.09
CA ASN A 17 17.43 -26.91 15.62
C ASN A 17 17.52 -26.89 14.09
N GLY A 18 16.45 -27.37 13.44
CA GLY A 18 16.19 -27.17 12.03
C GLY A 18 15.91 -25.69 11.78
N GLN A 19 16.99 -24.94 11.58
CA GLN A 19 16.96 -23.58 11.04
C GLN A 19 16.42 -23.69 9.62
N SER A 20 15.09 -23.60 9.48
CA SER A 20 14.48 -23.39 8.18
C SER A 20 14.80 -21.95 7.79
N ALA A 21 15.90 -21.79 7.05
CA ALA A 21 16.19 -20.57 6.33
C ALA A 21 15.09 -20.40 5.27
N ALA A 22 14.02 -19.70 5.65
CA ALA A 22 13.19 -19.03 4.67
C ALA A 22 14.10 -18.00 3.99
N ALA A 23 14.75 -18.43 2.91
CA ALA A 23 15.32 -17.52 1.95
C ALA A 23 14.15 -16.69 1.41
N ALA A 24 13.94 -15.53 2.03
CA ALA A 24 13.26 -14.44 1.36
C ALA A 24 14.09 -14.19 0.11
N ALA A 25 13.62 -14.69 -1.03
CA ALA A 25 14.11 -14.27 -2.31
C ALA A 25 13.80 -12.79 -2.39
N GLU A 26 14.78 -11.95 -2.03
CA GLU A 26 14.81 -10.55 -2.43
C GLU A 26 14.95 -10.60 -3.96
N THR A 27 13.81 -10.65 -4.66
CA THR A 27 13.78 -10.36 -6.09
C THR A 27 14.49 -9.04 -6.28
N PRO A 28 15.47 -8.95 -7.19
CA PRO A 28 16.12 -7.68 -7.48
C PRO A 28 15.02 -6.65 -7.76
N SER A 29 15.00 -5.57 -6.98
CA SER A 29 14.20 -4.38 -7.25
C SER A 29 14.64 -3.85 -8.61
N GLU A 30 14.02 -4.35 -9.67
CA GLU A 30 14.14 -3.79 -11.00
C GLU A 30 13.67 -2.35 -10.87
N ILE A 31 14.51 -1.39 -11.24
CA ILE A 31 14.17 0.03 -11.16
C ILE A 31 13.06 0.28 -12.19
N ALA A 32 11.82 0.05 -11.78
CA ALA A 32 10.65 0.23 -12.61
C ALA A 32 10.38 1.73 -12.74
N ILE A 33 10.59 2.28 -13.94
CA ILE A 33 10.18 3.64 -14.25
C ILE A 33 8.65 3.66 -14.30
N LEU A 34 8.04 4.31 -13.31
CA LEU A 34 6.58 4.42 -13.22
C LEU A 34 6.08 5.66 -13.97
N GLN A 35 5.03 5.47 -14.75
CA GLN A 35 4.21 6.52 -15.32
C GLN A 35 2.87 6.55 -14.59
N MET A 36 2.34 7.74 -14.34
CA MET A 36 1.06 7.93 -13.67
C MET A 36 0.12 8.79 -14.51
N LYS A 37 -1.15 8.40 -14.56
CA LYS A 37 -2.20 9.19 -15.22
C LYS A 37 -3.44 9.23 -14.34
N VAL A 38 -3.97 10.43 -14.10
CA VAL A 38 -5.30 10.59 -13.50
C VAL A 38 -6.33 10.30 -14.59
N ILE A 39 -7.26 9.39 -14.31
CA ILE A 39 -8.28 8.94 -15.28
C ILE A 39 -9.71 9.24 -14.84
N GLU A 40 -9.91 9.58 -13.56
CA GLU A 40 -11.19 10.04 -13.03
C GLU A 40 -10.93 11.04 -11.89
N GLY A 41 -11.78 12.07 -11.77
CA GLY A 41 -11.77 13.02 -10.65
C GLY A 41 -10.89 14.26 -10.83
N ASP A 42 -10.09 14.34 -11.90
CA ASP A 42 -9.39 15.57 -12.26
C ASP A 42 -10.38 16.67 -12.67
N GLY A 43 -10.13 17.90 -12.22
CA GLY A 43 -11.00 19.05 -12.48
C GLY A 43 -12.41 18.95 -11.88
N ALA A 44 -12.67 17.97 -11.01
CA ALA A 44 -13.97 17.82 -10.37
C ALA A 44 -14.30 19.04 -9.48
N ILE A 45 -15.57 19.45 -9.50
CA ILE A 45 -16.07 20.55 -8.69
C ILE A 45 -16.94 19.99 -7.56
N HIS A 46 -16.68 20.46 -6.35
CA HIS A 46 -17.42 20.06 -5.16
C HIS A 46 -17.88 21.28 -4.36
N ALA A 47 -19.02 21.13 -3.68
CA ALA A 47 -19.46 22.13 -2.73
C ALA A 47 -18.55 22.12 -1.49
N VAL A 48 -18.35 23.29 -0.88
CA VAL A 48 -17.68 23.40 0.42
C VAL A 48 -18.48 22.68 1.51
N SER A 49 -17.79 22.21 2.55
CA SER A 49 -18.38 21.47 3.68
C SER A 49 -19.20 20.25 3.26
N SER A 50 -18.88 19.66 2.10
CA SER A 50 -19.61 18.52 1.53
C SER A 50 -18.73 17.29 1.42
N ARG A 51 -19.38 16.12 1.34
CA ARG A 51 -18.71 14.86 1.05
C ARG A 51 -18.71 14.61 -0.45
N SER A 52 -17.54 14.31 -1.02
CA SER A 52 -17.42 13.92 -2.43
C SER A 52 -18.17 12.63 -2.70
N THR A 53 -19.00 12.66 -3.75
CA THR A 53 -19.71 11.49 -4.30
C THR A 53 -18.89 10.78 -5.38
N GLY A 54 -17.95 11.49 -6.00
CA GLY A 54 -17.05 10.95 -7.04
C GLY A 54 -15.81 10.28 -6.45
N ARG A 55 -15.06 9.62 -7.34
CA ARG A 55 -13.77 9.01 -7.01
C ARG A 55 -12.65 9.73 -7.73
N LEU A 56 -11.47 9.73 -7.13
CA LEU A 56 -10.22 10.06 -7.80
C LEU A 56 -9.55 8.73 -8.14
N VAL A 57 -9.26 8.51 -9.42
CA VAL A 57 -8.67 7.26 -9.90
C VAL A 57 -7.40 7.58 -10.67
N VAL A 58 -6.33 6.87 -10.33
CA VAL A 58 -5.02 6.98 -10.97
C VAL A 58 -4.66 5.62 -11.55
N LEU A 59 -4.19 5.62 -12.80
CA LEU A 59 -3.54 4.49 -13.43
C LEU A 59 -2.03 4.65 -13.29
N VAL A 60 -1.38 3.59 -12.82
CA VAL A 60 0.08 3.45 -12.77
C VAL A 60 0.50 2.41 -13.78
N THR A 61 1.40 2.80 -14.68
CA THR A 61 2.01 1.91 -15.67
C THR A 61 3.52 1.96 -15.57
N ASP A 62 4.20 0.98 -16.16
CA ASP A 62 5.63 1.04 -16.42
C ASP A 62 5.92 1.91 -17.67
N GLU A 63 7.19 1.98 -18.06
CA GLU A 63 7.65 2.70 -19.25
C GLU A 63 7.09 2.14 -20.57
N THR A 64 6.68 0.87 -20.59
CA THR A 64 6.08 0.21 -21.76
C THR A 64 4.57 0.43 -21.84
N GLY A 65 3.98 1.08 -20.83
CA GLY A 65 2.55 1.30 -20.71
C GLY A 65 1.78 0.11 -20.12
N LYS A 66 2.47 -0.91 -19.59
CA LYS A 66 1.83 -2.04 -18.92
C LYS A 66 1.38 -1.64 -17.52
N PRO A 67 0.18 -2.01 -17.06
CA PRO A 67 -0.28 -1.71 -15.71
C PRO A 67 0.63 -2.36 -14.66
N VAL A 68 0.94 -1.59 -13.60
CA VAL A 68 1.78 -2.07 -12.50
C VAL A 68 0.90 -2.41 -11.31
N GLU A 69 0.87 -3.68 -10.93
CA GLU A 69 0.18 -4.18 -9.74
C GLU A 69 1.01 -3.96 -8.47
N ALA A 70 0.32 -3.73 -7.35
CA ALA A 70 0.91 -3.57 -6.04
C ALA A 70 1.99 -2.47 -5.98
N ALA A 71 1.81 -1.40 -6.75
CA ALA A 71 2.50 -0.13 -6.54
C ALA A 71 1.79 0.65 -5.44
N ALA A 72 2.54 1.19 -4.49
CA ALA A 72 2.00 2.03 -3.42
C ALA A 72 1.78 3.46 -3.94
N VAL A 73 0.52 3.88 -3.98
CA VAL A 73 0.09 5.21 -4.41
C VAL A 73 -0.37 6.00 -3.18
N SER A 74 0.32 7.10 -2.91
CA SER A 74 -0.07 8.04 -1.86
C SER A 74 -0.82 9.23 -2.46
N PHE A 75 -2.00 9.49 -1.91
CA PHE A 75 -2.79 10.69 -2.16
C PHE A 75 -2.66 11.61 -0.95
N ARG A 76 -2.34 12.88 -1.17
CA ARG A 76 -2.22 13.89 -0.10
C ARG A 76 -2.99 15.16 -0.46
N LEU A 77 -3.93 15.51 0.40
CA LEU A 77 -4.65 16.78 0.36
C LEU A 77 -3.76 17.91 0.93
N PRO A 78 -4.01 19.18 0.56
CA PRO A 78 -3.31 20.32 1.13
C PRO A 78 -3.40 20.35 2.67
N ASP A 79 -2.30 20.70 3.33
CA ASP A 79 -2.25 20.83 4.79
C ASP A 79 -3.04 22.06 5.29
N GLU A 80 -3.14 23.10 4.46
CA GLU A 80 -3.82 24.37 4.72
C GLU A 80 -4.58 24.88 3.49
N GLY A 81 -5.54 25.77 3.71
CA GLY A 81 -6.34 26.38 2.64
C GLY A 81 -7.44 25.44 2.08
N PRO A 82 -7.84 25.61 0.81
CA PRO A 82 -8.83 24.74 0.17
C PRO A 82 -8.38 23.28 0.19
N GLY A 83 -9.19 22.40 0.78
CA GLY A 83 -8.81 21.01 0.99
C GLY A 83 -9.86 20.21 1.74
N GLY A 84 -9.43 19.15 2.43
CA GLY A 84 -10.35 18.26 3.11
C GLY A 84 -9.64 17.13 3.85
N ALA A 85 -10.42 16.10 4.18
CA ALA A 85 -9.92 14.86 4.75
C ALA A 85 -10.53 13.65 4.04
N PHE A 86 -9.80 12.55 3.95
CA PHE A 86 -10.31 11.30 3.43
C PHE A 86 -11.25 10.61 4.43
N ARG A 87 -11.82 9.45 4.07
CA ARG A 87 -12.72 8.69 4.96
C ARG A 87 -12.06 8.27 6.27
N SER A 88 -10.73 8.14 6.27
CA SER A 88 -9.91 7.89 7.46
C SER A 88 -9.87 9.07 8.45
N GLY A 89 -10.33 10.26 8.04
CA GLY A 89 -10.14 11.51 8.77
C GLY A 89 -8.74 12.12 8.58
N LEU A 90 -7.84 11.44 7.87
CA LEU A 90 -6.50 11.92 7.58
C LEU A 90 -6.48 12.70 6.25
N ARG A 91 -5.44 13.51 6.08
CA ARG A 91 -5.16 14.22 4.81
C ARG A 91 -4.33 13.40 3.84
N ASN A 92 -3.83 12.24 4.25
CA ASN A 92 -3.16 11.29 3.37
C ASN A 92 -3.91 9.95 3.35
N GLU A 93 -3.82 9.28 2.21
CA GLU A 93 -4.24 7.90 2.05
C GLU A 93 -3.23 7.19 1.16
N ILE A 94 -2.90 5.94 1.50
CA ILE A 94 -1.97 5.11 0.74
C ILE A 94 -2.72 3.84 0.34
N LEU A 95 -2.70 3.53 -0.95
CA LEU A 95 -3.36 2.37 -1.52
C LEU A 95 -2.39 1.63 -2.43
N LEU A 96 -2.60 0.32 -2.56
CA LEU A 96 -1.92 -0.48 -3.56
C LEU A 96 -2.74 -0.48 -4.84
N THR A 97 -2.06 -0.41 -5.99
CA THR A 97 -2.71 -0.64 -7.29
C THR A 97 -3.14 -2.10 -7.43
N GLY A 98 -4.30 -2.31 -8.05
CA GLY A 98 -4.76 -3.64 -8.42
C GLY A 98 -4.06 -4.20 -9.67
N PRO A 99 -4.48 -5.39 -10.16
CA PRO A 99 -3.96 -6.00 -11.39
C PRO A 99 -4.14 -5.14 -12.66
N ASP A 100 -5.09 -4.21 -12.61
CA ASP A 100 -5.36 -3.23 -13.66
C ASP A 100 -4.49 -1.97 -13.55
N GLY A 101 -3.57 -1.92 -12.58
CA GLY A 101 -2.70 -0.79 -12.31
C GLY A 101 -3.42 0.41 -11.69
N ARG A 102 -4.67 0.24 -11.23
CA ARG A 102 -5.48 1.38 -10.75
C ARG A 102 -5.45 1.48 -9.22
N ALA A 103 -5.31 2.70 -8.74
CA ALA A 103 -5.54 3.09 -7.35
C ALA A 103 -6.65 4.12 -7.29
N SER A 104 -7.58 3.97 -6.33
CA SER A 104 -8.75 4.84 -6.26
C SER A 104 -9.14 5.23 -4.84
N VAL A 105 -9.28 6.53 -4.61
CA VAL A 105 -9.78 7.13 -3.37
C VAL A 105 -11.12 7.81 -3.60
N GLY A 106 -11.93 7.96 -2.55
CA GLY A 106 -13.22 8.63 -2.63
C GLY A 106 -13.80 8.98 -1.27
N GLY A 107 -14.95 9.64 -1.27
CA GLY A 107 -15.62 10.03 -0.02
C GLY A 107 -14.87 11.08 0.80
N ILE A 108 -14.08 11.93 0.12
CA ILE A 108 -13.37 13.08 0.71
C ILE A 108 -14.38 14.03 1.34
N GLN A 109 -14.15 14.41 2.59
CA GLN A 109 -14.88 15.47 3.26
C GLN A 109 -14.16 16.80 3.00
N TRP A 110 -14.75 17.64 2.17
CA TRP A 110 -14.23 18.97 1.86
C TRP A 110 -14.45 19.93 3.03
N ASN A 111 -13.51 20.86 3.21
CA ASN A 111 -13.63 21.94 4.19
C ASN A 111 -14.48 23.11 3.67
N ASP A 112 -14.59 24.16 4.47
CA ASP A 112 -15.40 25.35 4.19
C ASP A 112 -14.68 26.42 3.35
N ILE A 113 -13.42 26.16 2.96
CA ILE A 113 -12.59 27.12 2.23
C ILE A 113 -12.73 26.88 0.72
N GLN A 114 -13.27 27.89 0.02
CA GLN A 114 -13.39 27.85 -1.43
C GLN A 114 -12.04 28.10 -2.12
N GLY A 115 -11.78 27.35 -3.19
CA GLY A 115 -10.65 27.60 -4.08
C GLY A 115 -10.18 26.33 -4.80
N PRO A 116 -9.12 26.44 -5.61
CA PRO A 116 -8.52 25.28 -6.26
C PRO A 116 -7.85 24.38 -5.22
N VAL A 117 -8.16 23.08 -5.28
CA VAL A 117 -7.49 22.06 -4.47
C VAL A 117 -6.42 21.37 -5.32
N ARG A 118 -5.19 21.34 -4.83
CA ARG A 118 -4.10 20.55 -5.45
C ARG A 118 -3.83 19.30 -4.64
N ILE A 119 -4.26 18.15 -5.16
CA ILE A 119 -3.98 16.85 -4.57
C ILE A 119 -2.60 16.40 -5.06
N ARG A 120 -1.68 16.12 -4.13
CA ARG A 120 -0.38 15.55 -4.47
C ARG A 120 -0.51 14.03 -4.53
N ILE A 121 -0.02 13.45 -5.61
CA ILE A 121 -0.07 12.01 -5.86
C ILE A 121 1.34 11.53 -6.14
N THR A 122 1.77 10.47 -5.46
CA THR A 122 3.08 9.83 -5.66
C THR A 122 2.91 8.32 -5.70
N ALA A 123 3.57 7.64 -6.63
CA ALA A 123 3.61 6.19 -6.69
C ALA A 123 5.04 5.68 -6.50
N VAL A 124 5.17 4.57 -5.78
CA VAL A 124 6.43 3.83 -5.63
C VAL A 124 6.18 2.33 -5.80
N LYS A 125 7.19 1.63 -6.30
CA LYS A 125 7.21 0.17 -6.40
C LYS A 125 8.59 -0.29 -5.95
N ASP A 126 8.63 -1.20 -4.98
CA ASP A 126 9.84 -1.89 -4.53
C ASP A 126 10.25 -3.00 -5.48
#